data_AF-A0A0F2NFV2-F1
#
_entry.id   AF-A0A0F2NFV2-F1
#
_cell.length_a   1.000
_cell.length_b   1.000
_cell.length_c   1.000
_cell.angle_alpha   90.00
_cell.angle_beta   90.00
_cell.angle_gamma   90.00
#
_symmetry.space_group_name_H-M   'P 1'
#
loop_
_entity.id
_entity.type
_entity.pdbx_description
1 polymer ?
#
loop_
_entity_poly.entity_id
_entity_poly.type
_entity_poly.pdbx_seq_one_letter_code
_entity_poly.pdbx_strand_id
1 'polypeptide(L)'
;MFITKNRRPFLLFVLLVISLGSFLISITLNILRHDLLQVNEPLHSSLEAFGGMAAVSMALLLLQLHKDAHRKKREYYLLAMGFFMMGILDTCHAVSTFGYGFILLRSLAGFFSGCWFAMVWLPGMYSYIESKKSMPWLTVCISLVTGVLILKYREYFPLMIQDGNFTPFAIIINLVSGVLTFSAAVYFFREFLRTSETESFLFTCMLLLLSLSGLEFPVSVAWSEDWWFWHVQRCLAYTVVFYYMFKTYLRVSEELKKSNEMLEKRIADRTAELTDEVAERKRYGKERDEVILELKDALGQIKVLTGLLPTCAACKKIRDTEGQWVQMETYIQAHSDARFTHGICPGCAKELYPDIYDKLFQSKGA
;
A
#
# COMPACT_ATOMS: atom_id res chain seq x y z
N MET A 1 -7.62 -18.95 -11.45
CA MET A 1 -8.36 -19.56 -12.58
C MET A 1 -7.37 -20.35 -13.42
N PHE A 2 -7.33 -21.67 -13.22
CA PHE A 2 -6.46 -22.61 -13.93
C PHE A 2 -6.72 -22.51 -15.43
N ILE A 3 -5.69 -22.34 -16.25
CA ILE A 3 -5.80 -22.57 -17.69
C ILE A 3 -6.22 -24.03 -17.85
N THR A 4 -7.45 -24.27 -18.31
CA THR A 4 -7.91 -25.63 -18.57
C THR A 4 -6.94 -26.28 -19.57
N LYS A 5 -6.54 -27.53 -19.29
CA LYS A 5 -5.56 -28.32 -20.07
C LYS A 5 -5.82 -28.27 -21.59
N ASN A 6 -7.07 -28.00 -21.98
CA ASN A 6 -7.56 -27.87 -23.35
C ASN A 6 -7.04 -26.65 -24.14
N ARG A 7 -6.54 -25.58 -23.50
CA ARG A 7 -6.01 -24.38 -24.21
C ARG A 7 -4.50 -24.43 -24.47
N ARG A 8 -3.76 -25.37 -23.87
CA ARG A 8 -2.32 -25.51 -24.10
C ARG A 8 -1.92 -25.65 -25.58
N PRO A 9 -2.56 -26.49 -26.43
CA PRO A 9 -2.17 -26.61 -27.84
C PRO A 9 -2.35 -25.29 -28.61
N PHE A 10 -3.42 -24.54 -28.33
CA PHE A 10 -3.63 -23.22 -28.92
C PHE A 10 -2.54 -22.22 -28.51
N LEU A 11 -2.15 -22.19 -27.24
CA LEU A 11 -1.11 -21.29 -26.75
C LEU A 11 0.28 -21.64 -27.34
N LEU A 12 0.58 -22.92 -27.52
CA LEU A 12 1.78 -23.37 -28.21
C LEU A 12 1.76 -23.00 -29.70
N PHE A 13 0.60 -23.10 -30.35
CA PHE A 13 0.41 -22.63 -31.72
C PHE A 13 0.67 -21.13 -31.84
N VAL A 14 0.19 -20.31 -30.90
CA VAL A 14 0.48 -18.86 -30.88
C VAL A 14 1.99 -18.59 -30.82
N LEU A 15 2.73 -19.30 -29.95
CA LEU A 15 4.18 -19.13 -29.85
C LEU A 15 4.91 -19.58 -31.13
N LEU A 16 4.45 -20.66 -31.76
CA LEU A 16 4.97 -21.13 -33.04
C LEU A 16 4.73 -20.10 -34.16
N VAL A 17 3.55 -19.50 -34.20
CA VAL A 17 3.22 -18.44 -35.17
C VAL A 17 4.09 -17.20 -34.94
N ILE A 18 4.30 -16.80 -33.68
CA ILE A 18 5.20 -15.68 -33.36
C ILE A 18 6.63 -15.97 -33.85
N SER A 19 7.18 -17.16 -33.57
CA SER A 19 8.56 -17.47 -33.94
C SER A 19 8.73 -17.73 -35.45
N LEU A 20 8.02 -18.72 -35.99
CA LEU A 20 8.18 -19.14 -37.38
C LEU A 20 7.60 -18.11 -38.35
N GLY A 21 6.45 -17.53 -38.01
CA GLY A 21 5.81 -16.49 -38.82
C GLY A 21 6.69 -15.25 -38.93
N SER A 22 7.33 -14.84 -37.83
CA SER A 22 8.26 -13.70 -37.86
C SER A 22 9.44 -13.92 -38.79
N PHE A 23 10.10 -15.08 -38.65
CA PHE A 23 11.24 -15.43 -39.48
C PHE A 23 10.87 -15.52 -40.96
N LEU A 24 9.71 -16.12 -41.28
CA LEU A 24 9.19 -16.19 -42.65
C LEU A 24 8.91 -14.80 -43.23
N ILE A 25 8.30 -13.90 -42.46
CA ILE A 25 8.04 -12.52 -42.90
C ILE A 25 9.35 -11.78 -43.13
N SER A 26 10.30 -11.85 -42.20
CA SER A 26 11.61 -11.21 -42.34
C SER A 26 12.37 -11.71 -43.59
N ILE A 27 12.40 -13.03 -43.84
CA ILE A 27 13.00 -13.57 -45.08
C ILE A 27 12.27 -13.04 -46.31
N THR A 28 10.94 -13.01 -46.27
CA THR A 28 10.11 -12.61 -47.40
C THR A 28 10.33 -11.14 -47.76
N LEU A 29 10.36 -10.25 -46.76
CA LEU A 29 10.67 -8.83 -46.92
C LEU A 29 12.10 -8.63 -47.47
N ASN A 30 13.06 -9.39 -46.96
CA ASN A 30 14.44 -9.32 -47.43
C ASN A 30 14.62 -9.75 -48.90
N ILE A 31 13.86 -10.76 -49.34
CA ILE A 31 13.89 -11.27 -50.73
C ILE A 31 13.15 -10.33 -51.69
N LEU A 32 11.95 -9.86 -51.30
CA LEU A 32 11.10 -9.03 -52.16
C LEU A 32 11.59 -7.59 -52.26
N ARG A 33 12.46 -7.17 -51.34
CA ARG A 33 13.14 -5.87 -51.22
C ARG A 33 12.57 -4.81 -52.18
N HIS A 34 11.41 -4.27 -51.82
CA HIS A 34 10.88 -3.10 -52.49
C HIS A 34 11.62 -1.87 -51.95
N ASP A 35 12.13 -1.00 -52.83
CA ASP A 35 12.75 0.29 -52.48
C ASP A 35 11.68 1.32 -52.05
N LEU A 36 10.75 0.94 -51.18
CA LEU A 36 9.82 1.86 -50.52
C LEU A 36 10.56 2.57 -49.38
N LEU A 37 11.57 3.38 -49.74
CA LEU A 37 12.35 4.22 -48.85
C LEU A 37 11.49 5.38 -48.34
N GLN A 38 10.71 5.16 -47.28
CA GLN A 38 10.09 6.25 -46.53
C GLN A 38 10.79 6.40 -45.17
N VAL A 39 11.83 7.25 -45.18
CA VAL A 39 12.43 7.77 -43.95
C VAL A 39 11.37 8.61 -43.24
N ASN A 40 10.98 8.19 -42.04
CA ASN A 40 10.03 8.90 -41.20
C ASN A 40 10.55 8.96 -39.77
N GLU A 41 11.45 9.92 -39.51
CA GLU A 41 12.04 10.14 -38.20
C GLU A 41 11.01 10.45 -37.10
N PRO A 42 9.97 11.28 -37.34
CA PRO A 42 8.95 11.52 -36.32
C PRO A 42 8.18 10.26 -35.92
N LEU A 43 7.81 9.41 -36.88
CA LEU A 43 7.10 8.16 -36.59
C LEU A 43 7.99 7.21 -35.78
N HIS A 44 9.22 6.99 -36.23
CA HIS A 44 10.20 6.18 -35.49
C HIS A 44 10.36 6.67 -34.05
N SER A 45 10.63 7.96 -33.88
CA SER A 45 10.86 8.57 -32.56
C SER A 45 9.64 8.43 -31.65
N SER A 46 8.44 8.55 -32.22
CA SER A 46 7.19 8.36 -31.48
C SER A 46 7.01 6.90 -31.00
N LEU A 47 7.33 5.92 -31.85
CA LEU A 47 7.27 4.50 -31.50
C LEU A 47 8.30 4.15 -30.40
N GLU A 48 9.51 4.69 -30.50
CA GLU A 48 10.55 4.51 -29.50
C GLU A 48 10.20 5.14 -28.15
N ALA A 49 9.70 6.38 -28.15
CA ALA A 49 9.25 7.04 -26.92
C ALA A 49 8.09 6.28 -26.26
N PHE A 50 7.12 5.82 -27.05
CA PHE A 50 6.02 5.00 -26.55
C PHE A 50 6.52 3.68 -25.94
N GLY A 51 7.44 3.00 -26.62
CA GLY A 51 8.08 1.79 -26.11
C GLY A 51 8.86 2.02 -24.83
N GLY A 52 9.59 3.13 -24.76
CA GLY A 52 10.32 3.56 -23.58
C GLY A 52 9.41 3.77 -22.37
N MET A 53 8.31 4.50 -22.55
CA MET A 53 7.30 4.72 -21.51
C MET A 53 6.62 3.42 -21.07
N ALA A 54 6.27 2.54 -22.02
CA ALA A 54 5.67 1.24 -21.72
C ALA A 54 6.62 0.37 -20.86
N ALA A 55 7.91 0.35 -21.19
CA ALA A 55 8.93 -0.37 -20.43
C ALA A 55 9.11 0.19 -19.01
N VAL A 56 9.22 1.52 -18.85
CA VAL A 56 9.29 2.15 -17.50
C VAL A 56 8.04 1.84 -16.67
N SER A 57 6.86 1.94 -17.28
CA SER A 57 5.59 1.63 -16.61
C SER A 57 5.53 0.17 -16.16
N MET A 58 5.99 -0.75 -17.00
CA MET A 58 6.10 -2.17 -16.68
C MET A 58 7.09 -2.43 -15.54
N ALA A 59 8.25 -1.76 -15.53
CA ALA A 59 9.22 -1.87 -14.44
C ALA A 59 8.62 -1.44 -13.09
N LEU A 60 7.89 -0.32 -13.07
CA LEU A 60 7.21 0.18 -11.87
C LEU A 60 6.14 -0.79 -11.38
N LEU A 61 5.31 -1.33 -12.29
CA LEU A 61 4.30 -2.33 -11.95
C LEU A 61 4.94 -3.58 -11.33
N LEU A 62 5.99 -4.11 -11.94
CA LEU A 62 6.67 -5.31 -11.46
C LEU A 62 7.32 -5.10 -10.09
N LEU A 63 7.90 -3.92 -9.82
CA LEU A 63 8.40 -3.58 -8.49
C LEU A 63 7.28 -3.46 -7.44
N GLN A 64 6.14 -2.91 -7.82
CA GLN A 64 4.99 -2.83 -6.92
C GLN A 64 4.44 -4.23 -6.59
N LEU A 65 4.30 -5.08 -7.59
CA LEU A 65 3.91 -6.49 -7.42
C LEU A 65 4.93 -7.27 -6.58
N HIS A 66 6.22 -6.95 -6.71
CA HIS A 66 7.27 -7.57 -5.92
C HIS A 66 7.22 -7.20 -4.42
N LYS A 67 6.82 -5.96 -4.10
CA LYS A 67 6.67 -5.50 -2.70
C LYS A 67 5.47 -6.14 -1.99
N ASP A 68 4.46 -6.57 -2.74
CA ASP A 68 3.31 -7.28 -2.18
C ASP A 68 3.72 -8.69 -1.72
N ALA A 69 3.64 -8.93 -0.40
CA ALA A 69 4.02 -10.19 0.22
C ALA A 69 3.26 -11.40 -0.35
N HIS A 70 2.03 -11.20 -0.84
CA HIS A 70 1.21 -12.27 -1.42
C HIS A 70 1.57 -12.58 -2.88
N ARG A 71 2.27 -11.67 -3.57
CA ARG A 71 2.57 -11.77 -5.01
C ARG A 71 4.07 -11.75 -5.33
N LYS A 72 4.90 -11.83 -4.29
CA LYS A 72 6.35 -11.75 -4.40
C LYS A 72 6.93 -12.88 -5.25
N LYS A 73 7.34 -12.55 -6.47
CA LYS A 73 8.13 -13.41 -7.36
C LYS A 73 9.52 -12.80 -7.56
N ARG A 74 10.54 -13.65 -7.59
CA ARG A 74 11.95 -13.24 -7.71
C ARG A 74 12.22 -12.63 -9.08
N GLU A 75 11.61 -13.23 -10.08
CA GLU A 75 11.71 -12.89 -11.48
C GLU A 75 11.25 -11.45 -11.76
N TYR A 76 10.23 -10.96 -11.03
CA TYR A 76 9.69 -9.62 -11.23
C TYR A 76 10.72 -8.53 -10.95
N TYR A 77 11.54 -8.71 -9.92
CA TYR A 77 12.56 -7.74 -9.58
C TYR A 77 13.63 -7.63 -10.67
N LEU A 78 14.09 -8.76 -11.19
CA LEU A 78 15.09 -8.81 -12.27
C LEU A 78 14.53 -8.25 -13.58
N LEU A 79 13.31 -8.65 -13.96
CA LEU A 79 12.62 -8.09 -15.11
C LEU A 79 12.42 -6.58 -14.96
N ALA A 80 12.06 -6.09 -13.77
CA ALA A 80 11.91 -4.66 -13.55
C ALA A 80 13.22 -3.88 -13.79
N MET A 81 14.38 -4.41 -13.38
CA MET A 81 15.66 -3.76 -13.64
C MET A 81 15.96 -3.70 -15.14
N GLY A 82 15.72 -4.80 -15.86
CA GLY A 82 15.89 -4.83 -17.31
C GLY A 82 14.96 -3.85 -18.03
N PHE A 83 13.69 -3.76 -17.61
CA PHE A 83 12.72 -2.83 -18.18
C PHE A 83 13.03 -1.36 -17.88
N PHE A 84 13.57 -1.03 -16.71
CA PHE A 84 14.04 0.34 -16.45
C PHE A 84 15.17 0.74 -17.38
N MET A 85 16.17 -0.13 -17.54
CA MET A 85 17.31 0.11 -18.40
C MET A 85 16.88 0.27 -19.86
N MET A 86 16.04 -0.66 -20.35
CA MET A 86 15.46 -0.57 -21.70
C MET A 86 14.67 0.73 -21.87
N GLY A 87 13.75 1.03 -20.95
CA GLY A 87 12.85 2.16 -21.08
C GLY A 87 13.54 3.52 -21.06
N ILE A 88 14.52 3.71 -20.17
CA ILE A 88 15.28 4.96 -20.07
C ILE A 88 16.16 5.16 -21.31
N LEU A 89 16.90 4.15 -21.72
CA LEU A 89 17.81 4.26 -22.87
C LEU A 89 17.04 4.34 -24.21
N ASP A 90 15.92 3.65 -24.36
CA ASP A 90 15.02 3.79 -25.53
C ASP A 90 14.41 5.21 -25.58
N THR A 91 14.09 5.82 -24.43
CA THR A 91 13.63 7.22 -24.39
C THR A 91 14.74 8.19 -24.80
N CYS A 92 16.00 7.94 -24.38
CA CYS A 92 17.15 8.71 -24.87
C CYS A 92 17.37 8.51 -26.38
N HIS A 93 17.19 7.29 -26.89
CA HIS A 93 17.26 6.99 -28.32
C HIS A 93 16.17 7.73 -29.11
N ALA A 94 14.94 7.79 -28.59
CA ALA A 94 13.82 8.48 -29.23
C ALA A 94 14.06 9.98 -29.47
N VAL A 95 14.87 10.63 -28.62
CA VAL A 95 15.25 12.05 -28.79
C VAL A 95 16.58 12.24 -29.50
N SER A 96 17.24 11.15 -29.87
CA SER A 96 18.50 11.18 -30.61
C SER A 96 18.22 11.34 -32.11
N THR A 97 19.11 12.06 -32.79
CA THR A 97 19.05 12.25 -34.25
C THR A 97 19.82 11.13 -34.93
N PHE A 98 19.41 10.75 -36.13
CA PHE A 98 20.10 9.71 -36.91
C PHE A 98 21.58 10.09 -37.11
N GLY A 99 22.50 9.15 -36.85
CA GLY A 99 23.95 9.38 -36.90
C GLY A 99 24.71 8.78 -35.71
N TYR A 100 25.73 9.49 -35.22
CA TYR A 100 26.57 9.04 -34.11
C TYR A 100 25.74 8.85 -32.82
N GLY A 101 25.94 7.73 -32.14
CA GLY A 101 25.24 7.41 -30.88
C GLY A 101 23.80 6.89 -31.02
N PHE A 102 23.13 7.09 -32.17
CA PHE A 102 21.74 6.66 -32.41
C PHE A 102 21.55 5.15 -32.20
N ILE A 103 22.19 4.32 -33.04
CA ILE A 103 22.13 2.85 -32.90
C ILE A 103 22.80 2.37 -31.61
N LEU A 104 23.79 3.10 -31.09
CA LEU A 104 24.49 2.69 -29.87
C LEU A 104 23.56 2.74 -28.65
N LEU A 105 22.77 3.80 -28.49
CA LEU A 105 21.77 3.91 -27.41
C LEU A 105 20.82 2.72 -27.44
N ARG A 106 20.26 2.42 -28.61
CA ARG A 106 19.36 1.28 -28.81
C ARG A 106 20.03 -0.06 -28.51
N SER A 107 21.27 -0.24 -28.98
CA SER A 107 22.05 -1.47 -28.79
C SER A 107 22.37 -1.73 -27.32
N LEU A 108 22.76 -0.69 -26.57
CA LEU A 108 23.04 -0.77 -25.14
C LEU A 108 21.77 -1.02 -24.33
N ALA A 109 20.64 -0.39 -24.71
CA ALA A 109 19.34 -0.64 -24.11
C ALA A 109 18.98 -2.13 -24.16
N GLY A 110 19.09 -2.75 -25.34
CA GLY A 110 18.87 -4.18 -25.53
C GLY A 110 19.86 -5.04 -24.75
N PHE A 111 21.16 -4.76 -24.89
CA PHE A 111 22.20 -5.58 -24.26
C PHE A 111 22.08 -5.62 -22.73
N PHE A 112 22.01 -4.46 -22.06
CA PHE A 112 21.96 -4.43 -20.61
C PHE A 112 20.63 -4.94 -20.06
N SER A 113 19.51 -4.70 -20.75
CA SER A 113 18.23 -5.29 -20.36
C SER A 113 18.23 -6.81 -20.53
N GLY A 114 18.81 -7.33 -21.63
CA GLY A 114 19.05 -8.75 -21.86
C GLY A 114 19.89 -9.39 -20.75
N CYS A 115 20.95 -8.73 -20.29
CA CYS A 115 21.72 -9.19 -19.13
C CYS A 115 20.85 -9.35 -17.88
N TRP A 116 20.03 -8.35 -17.55
CA TRP A 116 19.10 -8.43 -16.42
C TRP A 116 18.06 -9.54 -16.58
N PHE A 117 17.50 -9.70 -17.78
CA PHE A 117 16.52 -10.74 -18.05
C PHE A 117 17.13 -12.14 -17.95
N ALA A 118 18.35 -12.34 -18.47
CA ALA A 118 19.03 -13.65 -18.43
C ALA A 118 19.40 -14.07 -17.00
N MET A 119 19.53 -13.15 -16.04
CA MET A 119 19.83 -13.47 -14.64
C MET A 119 18.75 -14.31 -13.94
N VAL A 120 17.57 -14.51 -14.53
CA VAL A 120 16.55 -15.44 -14.00
C VAL A 120 17.08 -16.87 -13.83
N TRP A 121 18.14 -17.24 -14.57
CA TRP A 121 18.81 -18.53 -14.45
C TRP A 121 19.77 -18.63 -13.25
N LEU A 122 20.08 -17.54 -12.56
CA LEU A 122 21.09 -17.46 -11.50
C LEU A 122 20.45 -17.21 -10.12
N PRO A 123 19.85 -18.24 -9.50
CA PRO A 123 19.06 -18.09 -8.27
C PRO A 123 19.86 -17.55 -7.07
N GLY A 124 21.19 -17.76 -7.03
CA GLY A 124 22.06 -17.27 -5.96
C GLY A 124 22.39 -15.77 -6.06
N MET A 125 22.44 -15.19 -7.27
CA MET A 125 22.69 -13.76 -7.44
C MET A 125 21.49 -12.92 -7.04
N TYR A 126 20.28 -13.46 -7.22
CA TYR A 126 19.04 -12.77 -6.93
C TYR A 126 18.95 -12.31 -5.46
N SER A 127 19.21 -13.20 -4.49
CA SER A 127 19.06 -12.85 -3.07
C SER A 127 20.03 -11.75 -2.64
N TYR A 128 21.24 -11.78 -3.19
CA TYR A 128 22.26 -10.75 -2.98
C TYR A 128 21.80 -9.40 -3.55
N ILE A 129 21.26 -9.36 -4.76
CA ILE A 129 20.80 -8.13 -5.42
C ILE A 129 19.56 -7.58 -4.72
N GLU A 130 18.57 -8.43 -4.40
CA GLU A 130 17.33 -8.03 -3.73
C GLU A 130 17.60 -7.42 -2.34
N SER A 131 18.62 -7.94 -1.62
CA SER A 131 19.01 -7.42 -0.30
C SER A 131 19.40 -5.93 -0.35
N LYS A 132 19.86 -5.45 -1.51
CA LYS A 132 20.28 -4.07 -1.73
C LYS A 132 19.11 -3.24 -2.25
N LYS A 133 18.39 -2.59 -1.34
CA LYS A 133 17.26 -1.68 -1.65
C LYS A 133 17.61 -0.53 -2.62
N SER A 134 18.90 -0.20 -2.79
CA SER A 134 19.38 0.84 -3.70
C SER A 134 19.51 0.40 -5.16
N MET A 135 19.40 -0.90 -5.47
CA MET A 135 19.60 -1.41 -6.84
C MET A 135 18.72 -0.76 -7.92
N PRO A 136 17.42 -0.49 -7.70
CA PRO A 136 16.59 0.19 -8.69
C PRO A 136 17.10 1.60 -9.00
N TRP A 137 17.48 2.35 -7.97
CA TRP A 137 18.04 3.68 -8.12
C TRP A 137 19.39 3.65 -8.85
N LEU A 138 20.24 2.68 -8.52
CA LEU A 138 21.50 2.49 -9.22
C LEU A 138 21.29 2.22 -10.71
N THR A 139 20.37 1.32 -11.06
CA THR A 139 20.01 1.03 -12.46
C THR A 139 19.55 2.29 -13.17
N VAL A 140 18.59 3.02 -12.59
CA VAL A 140 18.07 4.29 -13.15
C VAL A 140 19.19 5.32 -13.34
N CYS A 141 20.04 5.52 -12.33
CA CYS A 141 21.15 6.47 -12.40
C CYS A 141 22.16 6.08 -13.50
N ILE A 142 22.55 4.81 -13.59
CA ILE A 142 23.46 4.33 -14.62
C ILE A 142 22.85 4.52 -16.02
N SER A 143 21.57 4.19 -16.20
CA SER A 143 20.87 4.38 -17.49
C SER A 143 20.81 5.85 -17.89
N LEU A 144 20.46 6.74 -16.96
CA LEU A 144 20.38 8.18 -17.22
C LEU A 144 21.75 8.78 -17.54
N VAL A 145 22.78 8.46 -16.74
CA VAL A 145 24.14 8.95 -16.98
C VAL A 145 24.65 8.44 -18.32
N THR A 146 24.47 7.15 -18.63
CA THR A 146 24.87 6.56 -19.91
C THR A 146 24.14 7.24 -21.08
N GLY A 147 22.83 7.42 -20.98
CA GLY A 147 22.02 8.09 -21.99
C GLY A 147 22.46 9.53 -22.25
N VAL A 148 22.64 10.33 -21.19
CA VAL A 148 23.09 11.73 -21.29
C VAL A 148 24.51 11.83 -21.85
N LEU A 149 25.43 10.96 -21.42
CA LEU A 149 26.81 10.95 -21.92
C LEU A 149 26.85 10.65 -23.42
N ILE A 150 26.10 9.65 -23.88
CA ILE A 150 26.04 9.31 -25.30
C ILE A 150 25.38 10.45 -26.09
N LEU A 151 24.28 11.03 -25.59
CA LEU A 151 23.61 12.14 -26.26
C LEU A 151 24.48 13.39 -26.39
N LYS A 152 25.35 13.68 -25.40
CA LYS A 152 26.21 14.87 -25.38
C LYS A 152 27.52 14.70 -26.13
N TYR A 153 28.15 13.53 -26.02
CA TYR A 153 29.50 13.27 -26.54
C TYR A 153 29.50 12.25 -27.69
N ARG A 154 28.50 12.34 -28.58
CA ARG A 154 28.22 11.35 -29.64
C ARG A 154 29.44 11.00 -30.50
N GLU A 155 30.29 11.99 -30.80
CA GLU A 155 31.45 11.85 -31.67
C GLU A 155 32.58 10.98 -31.09
N TYR A 156 32.62 10.81 -29.77
CA TYR A 156 33.64 9.99 -29.10
C TYR A 156 33.27 8.49 -29.06
N PHE A 157 32.07 8.14 -29.47
CA PHE A 157 31.58 6.77 -29.49
C PHE A 157 31.75 6.13 -30.88
N PRO A 158 31.90 4.79 -30.95
CA PRO A 158 32.16 4.11 -32.22
C PRO A 158 31.02 4.29 -33.23
N LEU A 159 31.40 4.42 -34.50
CA LEU A 159 30.46 4.39 -35.62
C LEU A 159 29.74 3.04 -35.65
N MET A 160 28.41 3.10 -35.69
CA MET A 160 27.55 1.91 -35.72
C MET A 160 27.03 1.59 -37.13
N ILE A 161 27.21 2.52 -38.07
CA ILE A 161 26.96 2.33 -39.51
C ILE A 161 28.23 2.70 -40.26
N GLN A 162 28.62 1.87 -41.22
CA GLN A 162 29.68 2.14 -42.19
C GLN A 162 29.19 1.72 -43.58
N ASP A 163 29.31 2.61 -44.56
CA ASP A 163 28.91 2.37 -45.96
C ASP A 163 27.45 1.86 -46.11
N GLY A 164 26.53 2.42 -45.31
CA GLY A 164 25.11 2.06 -45.30
C GLY A 164 24.78 0.76 -44.56
N ASN A 165 25.77 -0.01 -44.12
CA ASN A 165 25.62 -1.26 -43.39
C ASN A 165 25.98 -1.11 -41.92
N PHE A 166 25.43 -1.98 -41.06
CA PHE A 166 25.80 -2.00 -39.65
C PHE A 166 27.23 -2.49 -39.46
N THR A 167 27.97 -1.87 -38.54
CA THR A 167 29.33 -2.32 -38.22
C THR A 167 29.29 -3.67 -37.49
N PRO A 168 30.39 -4.47 -37.54
CA PRO A 168 30.46 -5.73 -36.81
C PRO A 168 30.18 -5.57 -35.31
N PHE A 169 30.62 -4.45 -34.72
CA PHE A 169 30.34 -4.14 -33.33
C PHE A 169 28.84 -3.98 -33.06
N ALA A 170 28.13 -3.23 -33.91
CA ALA A 170 26.67 -3.07 -33.81
C ALA A 170 25.92 -4.41 -33.99
N ILE A 171 26.38 -5.26 -34.90
CA ILE A 171 25.80 -6.60 -35.12
C ILE A 171 25.99 -7.48 -33.88
N ILE A 172 27.22 -7.57 -33.36
CA ILE A 172 27.55 -8.46 -32.23
C ILE A 172 26.74 -8.10 -30.99
N ILE A 173 26.68 -6.81 -30.63
CA ILE A 173 25.97 -6.39 -29.42
C ILE A 173 24.46 -6.67 -29.48
N ASN A 174 23.83 -6.47 -30.64
CA ASN A 174 22.40 -6.75 -30.82
C ASN A 174 22.12 -8.25 -30.88
N LEU A 175 23.01 -9.04 -31.50
CA LEU A 175 22.89 -10.50 -31.49
C LEU A 175 22.99 -11.05 -30.07
N VAL A 176 23.97 -10.60 -29.29
CA VAL A 176 24.11 -11.00 -27.87
C VAL A 176 22.89 -10.58 -27.05
N SER A 177 22.41 -9.35 -27.23
CA SER A 177 21.16 -8.86 -26.63
C SER A 177 19.96 -9.79 -26.95
N GLY A 178 19.80 -10.14 -28.22
CA GLY A 178 18.73 -11.02 -28.71
C GLY A 178 18.80 -12.42 -28.10
N VAL A 179 20.00 -13.01 -27.99
CA VAL A 179 20.25 -14.32 -27.37
C VAL A 179 20.00 -14.29 -25.87
N LEU A 180 20.47 -13.26 -25.15
CA LEU A 180 20.24 -13.12 -23.72
C LEU A 180 18.74 -13.00 -23.41
N THR A 181 18.02 -12.18 -24.18
CA THR A 181 16.57 -12.02 -24.05
C THR A 181 15.82 -13.31 -24.42
N PHE A 182 16.26 -14.02 -25.46
CA PHE A 182 15.72 -15.33 -25.83
C PHE A 182 15.87 -16.34 -24.70
N SER A 183 17.04 -16.37 -24.04
CA SER A 183 17.29 -17.27 -22.92
C SER A 183 16.31 -17.06 -21.76
N ALA A 184 15.90 -15.80 -21.52
CA ALA A 184 14.87 -15.47 -20.54
C ALA A 184 13.47 -15.89 -21.03
N ALA A 185 13.16 -15.72 -22.33
CA ALA A 185 11.92 -16.23 -22.90
C ALA A 185 11.78 -17.76 -22.72
N VAL A 186 12.87 -18.52 -22.93
CA VAL A 186 12.91 -19.97 -22.70
C VAL A 186 12.68 -20.32 -21.22
N TYR A 187 13.24 -19.54 -20.28
CA TYR A 187 12.99 -19.72 -18.84
C TYR A 187 11.50 -19.64 -18.51
N PHE A 188 10.84 -18.56 -18.96
CA PHE A 188 9.40 -18.37 -18.70
C PHE A 188 8.53 -19.36 -19.46
N PHE A 189 8.97 -19.81 -20.63
CA PHE A 189 8.27 -20.86 -21.37
C PHE A 189 8.29 -22.18 -20.59
N ARG A 190 9.47 -22.56 -20.07
CA ARG A 190 9.61 -23.73 -19.19
C ARG A 190 8.72 -23.60 -17.95
N GLU A 191 8.69 -22.41 -17.35
CA GLU A 191 7.86 -22.14 -16.19
C GLU A 191 6.36 -22.20 -16.50
N PHE A 192 5.95 -21.73 -17.69
CA PHE A 192 4.59 -21.89 -18.19
C PHE A 192 4.22 -23.36 -18.40
N LEU A 193 5.12 -24.18 -18.97
CA LEU A 193 4.88 -25.62 -19.11
C LEU A 193 4.71 -26.31 -17.74
N ARG A 194 5.47 -25.86 -16.73
CA ARG A 194 5.43 -26.40 -15.37
C ARG A 194 4.18 -26.00 -14.59
N THR A 195 3.84 -24.70 -14.59
CA THR A 195 2.80 -24.13 -13.71
C THR A 195 1.48 -23.85 -14.42
N SER A 196 1.50 -23.68 -15.75
CA SER A 196 0.35 -23.20 -16.54
C SER A 196 -0.21 -21.86 -16.09
N GLU A 197 0.64 -21.02 -15.49
CA GLU A 197 0.28 -19.65 -15.17
C GLU A 197 0.25 -18.78 -16.43
N THR A 198 -0.82 -17.99 -16.59
CA THR A 198 -0.95 -17.08 -17.73
C THR A 198 0.13 -16.00 -17.76
N GLU A 199 0.68 -15.64 -16.60
CA GLU A 199 1.71 -14.61 -16.48
C GLU A 199 3.00 -15.05 -17.14
N SER A 200 3.47 -16.27 -16.85
CA SER A 200 4.65 -16.86 -17.49
C SER A 200 4.48 -16.97 -19.01
N PHE A 201 3.27 -17.25 -19.50
CA PHE A 201 2.98 -17.23 -20.95
C PHE A 201 3.11 -15.81 -21.54
N LEU A 202 2.54 -14.80 -20.89
CA LEU A 202 2.64 -13.41 -21.37
C LEU A 202 4.09 -12.90 -21.36
N PHE A 203 4.87 -13.23 -20.33
CA PHE A 203 6.31 -12.94 -20.30
C PHE A 203 7.07 -13.65 -21.42
N THR A 204 6.70 -14.90 -21.73
CA THR A 204 7.28 -15.64 -22.85
C THR A 204 7.02 -14.92 -24.17
N CYS A 205 5.76 -14.57 -24.48
CA CYS A 205 5.41 -13.88 -25.72
C CYS A 205 6.14 -12.54 -25.86
N MET A 206 6.14 -11.74 -24.79
CA MET A 206 6.78 -10.43 -24.79
C MET A 206 8.30 -10.53 -24.99
N LEU A 207 8.98 -11.39 -24.23
CA LEU A 207 10.44 -11.57 -24.34
C LEU A 207 10.83 -12.22 -25.68
N LEU A 208 9.99 -13.11 -26.22
CA LEU A 208 10.21 -13.69 -27.54
C LEU A 208 10.13 -12.62 -28.64
N LEU A 209 9.11 -11.75 -28.63
CA LEU A 209 8.99 -10.65 -29.59
C LEU A 209 10.16 -9.65 -29.47
N LEU A 210 10.57 -9.30 -28.25
CA LEU A 210 11.75 -8.44 -28.02
C LEU A 210 13.04 -9.11 -28.51
N SER A 211 13.19 -10.41 -28.27
CA SER A 211 14.34 -11.19 -28.74
C SER A 211 14.42 -11.24 -30.26
N LEU A 212 13.32 -11.56 -30.94
CA LEU A 212 13.26 -11.61 -32.40
C LEU A 212 13.65 -10.27 -33.03
N SER A 213 13.20 -9.15 -32.44
CA SER A 213 13.61 -7.80 -32.91
C SER A 213 15.12 -7.55 -32.84
N GLY A 214 15.84 -8.19 -31.91
CA GLY A 214 17.29 -8.11 -31.82
C GLY A 214 18.03 -9.10 -32.73
N LEU A 215 17.47 -10.29 -32.93
CA LEU A 215 18.05 -11.34 -33.78
C LEU A 215 17.92 -11.02 -35.28
N GLU A 216 16.91 -10.24 -35.66
CA GLU A 216 16.67 -9.78 -37.04
C GLU A 216 17.52 -8.54 -37.39
N PHE A 217 18.19 -7.91 -36.42
CA PHE A 217 19.04 -6.75 -36.64
C PHE A 217 20.11 -6.94 -37.75
N PRO A 218 20.88 -8.06 -37.81
CA PRO A 218 21.97 -8.23 -38.77
C PRO A 218 21.53 -8.31 -40.23
N VAL A 219 20.27 -8.67 -40.48
CA VAL A 219 19.71 -8.81 -41.84
C VAL A 219 19.00 -7.54 -42.32
N SER A 220 18.80 -6.57 -41.43
CA SER A 220 18.12 -5.31 -41.73
C SER A 220 19.10 -4.23 -42.20
N VAL A 221 18.59 -3.27 -42.97
CA VAL A 221 19.29 -2.03 -43.34
C VAL A 221 18.51 -0.87 -42.74
N ALA A 222 19.17 0.19 -42.28
CA ALA A 222 18.48 1.33 -41.69
C ALA A 222 17.38 1.87 -42.65
N TRP A 223 16.16 2.04 -42.12
CA TRP A 223 14.98 2.52 -42.85
C TRP A 223 14.38 1.56 -43.90
N SER A 224 14.86 0.32 -44.01
CA SER A 224 14.26 -0.68 -44.90
C SER A 224 12.93 -1.23 -44.35
N GLU A 225 12.21 -2.00 -45.16
CA GLU A 225 10.98 -2.69 -44.73
C GLU A 225 11.26 -3.67 -43.57
N ASP A 226 12.38 -4.41 -43.63
CA ASP A 226 12.85 -5.25 -42.53
C ASP A 226 13.13 -4.45 -41.25
N TRP A 227 13.60 -3.20 -41.41
CA TRP A 227 13.86 -2.31 -40.28
C TRP A 227 12.57 -1.87 -39.59
N TRP A 228 11.54 -1.53 -40.37
CA TRP A 228 10.21 -1.25 -39.83
C TRP A 228 9.55 -2.50 -39.24
N PHE A 229 9.80 -3.68 -39.81
CA PHE A 229 9.23 -4.93 -39.32
C PHE A 229 9.66 -5.21 -37.87
N TRP A 230 10.93 -5.02 -37.52
CA TRP A 230 11.35 -5.22 -36.13
C TRP A 230 10.79 -4.17 -35.16
N HIS A 231 10.46 -2.96 -35.63
CA HIS A 231 9.68 -2.00 -34.84
C HIS A 231 8.25 -2.48 -34.60
N VAL A 232 7.61 -3.09 -35.60
CA VAL A 232 6.27 -3.67 -35.46
C VAL A 232 6.27 -4.78 -34.41
N GLN A 233 7.25 -5.68 -34.42
CA GLN A 233 7.38 -6.71 -33.39
C GLN A 233 7.49 -6.13 -31.98
N ARG A 234 8.24 -5.04 -31.80
CA ARG A 234 8.34 -4.35 -30.52
C ARG A 234 7.01 -3.73 -30.12
N CYS A 235 6.29 -3.11 -31.05
CA CYS A 235 4.94 -2.58 -30.78
C CYS A 235 3.98 -3.70 -30.33
N LEU A 236 4.07 -4.88 -30.95
CA LEU A 236 3.32 -6.06 -30.52
C LEU A 236 3.74 -6.51 -29.10
N ALA A 237 5.03 -6.49 -28.77
CA ALA A 237 5.51 -6.79 -27.42
C ALA A 237 4.94 -5.81 -26.39
N TYR A 238 4.91 -4.51 -26.69
CA TYR A 238 4.31 -3.50 -25.81
C TYR A 238 2.78 -3.64 -25.71
N THR A 239 2.11 -4.14 -26.75
CA THR A 239 0.68 -4.48 -26.68
C THR A 239 0.43 -5.59 -25.66
N VAL A 240 1.32 -6.60 -25.60
CA VAL A 240 1.29 -7.65 -24.57
C VAL A 240 1.54 -7.07 -23.18
N VAL A 241 2.47 -6.11 -23.05
CA VAL A 241 2.69 -5.36 -21.80
C VAL A 241 1.42 -4.67 -21.33
N PHE A 242 0.79 -3.85 -22.18
CA PHE A 242 -0.42 -3.11 -21.82
C PHE A 242 -1.57 -4.06 -21.47
N TYR A 243 -1.74 -5.15 -22.21
CA TYR A 243 -2.71 -6.19 -21.87
C TYR A 243 -2.46 -6.78 -20.48
N TYR A 244 -1.21 -7.12 -20.15
CA TYR A 244 -0.85 -7.61 -18.83
C TYR A 244 -1.12 -6.58 -17.72
N MET A 245 -0.73 -5.32 -17.95
CA MET A 245 -0.96 -4.22 -17.01
C MET A 245 -2.45 -4.03 -16.76
N PHE A 246 -3.25 -3.93 -17.82
CA PHE A 246 -4.69 -3.73 -17.74
C PHE A 246 -5.38 -4.90 -17.02
N LYS A 247 -5.01 -6.13 -17.35
CA LYS A 247 -5.53 -7.33 -16.68
C LYS A 247 -5.17 -7.36 -15.18
N THR A 248 -3.95 -6.95 -14.84
CA THR A 248 -3.50 -6.87 -13.45
C THR A 248 -4.26 -5.78 -12.69
N TYR A 249 -4.45 -4.61 -13.30
CA TYR A 249 -5.25 -3.52 -12.73
C TYR A 249 -6.67 -3.97 -12.42
N LEU A 250 -7.37 -4.60 -13.37
CA LEU A 250 -8.73 -5.10 -13.16
C LEU A 250 -8.79 -6.12 -12.02
N ARG A 251 -7.82 -7.03 -11.94
CA ARG A 251 -7.74 -8.02 -10.85
C ARG A 251 -7.58 -7.35 -9.48
N VAL A 252 -6.66 -6.40 -9.36
CA VAL A 252 -6.40 -5.67 -8.11
C VAL A 252 -7.61 -4.84 -7.71
N SER A 253 -8.25 -4.16 -8.67
CA SER A 253 -9.46 -3.37 -8.41
C SER A 253 -10.62 -4.22 -7.86
N GLU A 254 -10.82 -5.42 -8.42
CA GLU A 254 -11.86 -6.34 -7.97
C GLU A 254 -11.57 -6.91 -6.57
N GLU A 255 -10.32 -7.28 -6.29
CA GLU A 255 -9.90 -7.73 -4.96
C GLU A 255 -10.04 -6.62 -3.91
N LEU A 256 -9.67 -5.39 -4.27
CA LEU A 256 -9.81 -4.22 -3.40
C LEU A 256 -11.28 -3.97 -3.07
N LYS A 257 -12.17 -4.05 -4.06
CA LYS A 257 -13.62 -3.90 -3.86
C LYS A 257 -14.16 -4.94 -2.88
N LYS A 258 -13.82 -6.22 -3.06
CA LYS A 258 -14.22 -7.30 -2.15
C LYS A 258 -13.69 -7.12 -0.73
N SER A 259 -12.44 -6.68 -0.60
CA SER A 259 -11.87 -6.39 0.71
C SER A 259 -12.58 -5.23 1.39
N ASN A 260 -12.97 -4.19 0.62
CA ASN A 260 -13.70 -3.05 1.16
C ASN A 260 -15.10 -3.44 1.62
N GLU A 261 -15.86 -4.19 0.81
CA GLU A 261 -17.18 -4.72 1.18
C GLU A 261 -17.10 -5.58 2.46
N MET A 262 -16.06 -6.40 2.59
CA MET A 262 -15.83 -7.21 3.78
C MET A 262 -15.53 -6.35 5.01
N LEU A 263 -14.73 -5.29 4.86
CA LEU A 263 -14.41 -4.37 5.94
C LEU A 263 -15.64 -3.57 6.38
N GLU A 264 -16.43 -3.06 5.43
CA GLU A 264 -17.68 -2.35 5.70
C GLU A 264 -18.65 -3.24 6.47
N LYS A 265 -18.78 -4.51 6.09
CA LYS A 265 -19.60 -5.47 6.84
C LYS A 265 -19.09 -5.68 8.26
N ARG A 266 -17.78 -5.90 8.45
CA ARG A 266 -17.19 -6.05 9.80
C ARG A 266 -17.38 -4.80 10.66
N ILE A 267 -17.26 -3.62 10.06
CA ILE A 267 -17.51 -2.34 10.76
C ILE A 267 -18.97 -2.26 11.16
N ALA A 268 -19.92 -2.58 10.28
CA ALA A 268 -21.35 -2.58 10.59
C ALA A 268 -21.69 -3.56 11.72
N ASP A 269 -21.22 -4.80 11.63
CA ASP A 269 -21.43 -5.84 12.65
C ASP A 269 -20.88 -5.38 14.01
N ARG A 270 -19.63 -4.86 14.05
CA ARG A 270 -19.01 -4.41 15.30
C ARG A 270 -19.66 -3.13 15.85
N THR A 271 -20.14 -2.25 14.96
CA THR A 271 -20.84 -1.04 15.38
C THR A 271 -22.16 -1.40 16.04
N ALA A 272 -22.93 -2.34 15.47
CA ALA A 272 -24.18 -2.84 16.07
C ALA A 272 -23.94 -3.46 17.46
N GLU A 273 -22.94 -4.34 17.58
CA GLU A 273 -22.58 -4.96 18.86
C GLU A 273 -22.18 -3.90 19.91
N LEU A 274 -21.37 -2.92 19.54
CA LEU A 274 -20.96 -1.83 20.44
C LEU A 274 -22.14 -0.93 20.81
N THR A 275 -23.07 -0.66 19.90
CA THR A 275 -24.26 0.14 20.22
C THR A 275 -25.17 -0.58 21.22
N ASP A 276 -25.31 -1.89 21.09
CA ASP A 276 -26.07 -2.72 22.03
C ASP A 276 -25.39 -2.74 23.41
N GLU A 277 -24.07 -2.94 23.46
CA GLU A 277 -23.30 -2.90 24.72
C GLU A 277 -23.40 -1.53 25.40
N VAL A 278 -23.34 -0.42 24.65
CA VAL A 278 -23.49 0.93 25.18
C VAL A 278 -24.91 1.16 25.71
N ALA A 279 -25.93 0.69 24.98
CA ALA A 279 -27.32 0.79 25.42
C ALA A 279 -27.55 0.02 26.73
N GLU A 280 -27.00 -1.19 26.84
CA GLU A 280 -27.05 -2.02 28.04
C GLU A 280 -26.32 -1.37 29.22
N ARG A 281 -25.09 -0.89 29.02
CA ARG A 281 -24.35 -0.15 30.05
C ARG A 281 -25.10 1.09 30.52
N LYS A 282 -25.78 1.82 29.63
CA LYS A 282 -26.58 2.99 29.99
C LYS A 282 -27.81 2.62 30.82
N ARG A 283 -28.45 1.48 30.53
CA ARG A 283 -29.55 0.94 31.34
C ARG A 283 -29.08 0.57 32.75
N TYR A 284 -28.00 -0.21 32.87
CA TYR A 284 -27.42 -0.54 34.17
C TYR A 284 -26.96 0.70 34.95
N GLY A 285 -26.40 1.70 34.26
CA GLY A 285 -26.07 2.99 34.87
C GLY A 285 -27.29 3.67 35.48
N LYS A 286 -28.42 3.70 34.75
CA LYS A 286 -29.67 4.28 35.24
C LYS A 286 -30.26 3.52 36.42
N GLU A 287 -30.34 2.19 36.33
CA GLU A 287 -30.84 1.33 37.42
C GLU A 287 -30.00 1.49 38.69
N ARG A 288 -28.67 1.51 38.54
CA ARG A 288 -27.75 1.79 39.66
C ARG A 288 -28.01 3.16 40.28
N ASP A 289 -28.19 4.20 39.46
CA ASP A 289 -28.40 5.56 39.95
C ASP A 289 -29.76 5.70 40.67
N GLU A 290 -30.80 4.99 40.21
CA GLU A 290 -32.12 4.89 40.88
C GLU A 290 -31.99 4.20 42.25
N VAL A 291 -31.29 3.06 42.33
CA VAL A 291 -31.02 2.36 43.60
C VAL A 291 -30.20 3.21 44.57
N ILE A 292 -29.23 3.98 44.06
CA ILE A 292 -28.44 4.92 44.89
C ILE A 292 -29.34 6.00 45.50
N LEU A 293 -30.33 6.51 44.74
CA LEU A 293 -31.27 7.51 45.24
C LEU A 293 -32.18 6.91 46.34
N GLU A 294 -32.72 5.72 46.12
CA GLU A 294 -33.54 5.01 47.10
C GLU A 294 -32.77 4.73 48.41
N LEU A 295 -31.52 4.26 48.29
CA LEU A 295 -30.65 4.03 49.44
C LEU A 295 -30.38 5.33 50.22
N LYS A 296 -30.15 6.44 49.51
CA LYS A 296 -29.95 7.75 50.15
C LYS A 296 -31.20 8.24 50.88
N ASP A 297 -32.39 8.05 50.31
CA ASP A 297 -33.65 8.44 50.94
C ASP A 297 -33.91 7.61 52.21
N ALA A 298 -33.76 6.28 52.12
CA ALA A 298 -33.89 5.39 53.27
C ALA A 298 -32.91 5.74 54.40
N LEU A 299 -31.65 6.04 54.08
CA LEU A 299 -30.67 6.53 55.05
C LEU A 299 -31.10 7.87 55.67
N GLY A 300 -31.70 8.77 54.88
CA GLY A 300 -32.29 10.01 55.35
C GLY A 300 -33.43 9.78 56.35
N GLN A 301 -34.36 8.88 56.05
CA GLN A 301 -35.48 8.54 56.93
C GLN A 301 -35.01 7.91 58.25
N ILE A 302 -34.03 7.01 58.21
CA ILE A 302 -33.41 6.46 59.43
C ILE A 302 -32.81 7.59 60.27
N LYS A 303 -32.13 8.57 59.65
CA LYS A 303 -31.55 9.71 60.36
C LYS A 303 -32.61 10.58 61.05
N VAL A 304 -33.79 10.74 60.45
CA VAL A 304 -34.92 11.45 61.08
C VAL A 304 -35.52 10.63 62.23
N LEU A 305 -35.76 9.33 62.01
CA LEU A 305 -36.33 8.43 63.03
C LEU A 305 -35.41 8.27 64.25
N THR A 306 -34.10 8.20 64.03
CA THR A 306 -33.08 8.20 65.11
C THR A 306 -32.95 9.56 65.79
N GLY A 307 -33.37 10.65 65.16
CA GLY A 307 -33.44 11.98 65.77
C GLY A 307 -34.66 12.22 66.67
N LEU A 308 -35.66 11.32 66.66
CA LEU A 308 -36.82 11.40 67.55
C LEU A 308 -36.43 10.87 68.93
N LEU A 309 -36.22 11.79 69.87
CA LEU A 309 -35.90 11.46 71.26
C LEU A 309 -37.21 11.24 72.04
N PRO A 310 -37.52 10.00 72.46
CA PRO A 310 -38.72 9.73 73.25
C PRO A 310 -38.60 10.42 74.61
N THR A 311 -39.39 11.47 74.83
CA THR A 311 -39.37 12.25 76.07
C THR A 311 -40.57 11.94 76.95
N CYS A 312 -40.37 11.96 78.28
CA CYS A 312 -41.46 11.82 79.22
C CYS A 312 -42.31 13.10 79.20
N ALA A 313 -43.62 12.97 78.99
CA ALA A 313 -44.52 14.11 78.92
C ALA A 313 -44.49 14.99 80.19
N ALA A 314 -44.31 14.37 81.36
CA ALA A 314 -44.33 15.02 82.66
C ALA A 314 -42.96 15.62 83.08
N CYS A 315 -41.88 14.86 82.98
CA CYS A 315 -40.57 15.27 83.53
C CYS A 315 -39.48 15.53 82.47
N LYS A 316 -39.81 15.43 81.17
CA LYS A 316 -38.94 15.72 80.01
C LYS A 316 -37.63 14.91 79.89
N LYS A 317 -37.42 13.91 80.75
CA LYS A 317 -36.35 12.92 80.58
C LYS A 317 -36.45 12.22 79.22
N ILE A 318 -35.31 11.90 78.62
CA ILE A 318 -35.23 11.11 77.38
C ILE A 318 -35.08 9.64 77.74
N ARG A 319 -35.79 8.77 77.03
CA ARG A 319 -35.59 7.32 77.10
C ARG A 319 -34.47 6.91 76.14
N ASP A 320 -33.43 6.28 76.66
CA ASP A 320 -32.29 5.82 75.86
C ASP A 320 -32.57 4.49 75.13
N THR A 321 -31.54 3.98 74.42
CA THR A 321 -31.62 2.72 73.64
C THR A 321 -31.78 1.48 74.52
N GLU A 322 -31.39 1.54 75.79
CA GLU A 322 -31.56 0.46 76.77
C GLU A 322 -32.91 0.55 77.51
N GLY A 323 -33.70 1.60 77.23
CA GLY A 323 -35.01 1.84 77.80
C GLY A 323 -35.00 2.60 79.14
N GLN A 324 -33.85 3.11 79.58
CA GLN A 324 -33.73 3.89 80.81
C GLN A 324 -34.09 5.36 80.58
N TRP A 325 -34.65 6.02 81.60
CA TRP A 325 -35.02 7.43 81.54
C TRP A 325 -33.91 8.31 82.13
N VAL A 326 -33.21 9.04 81.27
CA VAL A 326 -32.08 9.91 81.62
C VAL A 326 -32.42 11.38 81.44
N GLN A 327 -31.70 12.26 82.14
CA GLN A 327 -31.87 13.71 81.97
C GLN A 327 -31.46 14.13 80.55
N MET A 328 -32.17 15.12 80.01
CA MET A 328 -32.05 15.51 78.60
C MET A 328 -30.65 16.02 78.26
N GLU A 329 -30.08 16.83 79.14
CA GLU A 329 -28.73 17.40 79.00
C GLU A 329 -27.68 16.30 78.98
N THR A 330 -27.81 15.33 79.91
CA THR A 330 -26.91 14.17 79.99
C THR A 330 -26.97 13.33 78.72
N TYR A 331 -28.16 13.09 78.20
CA TYR A 331 -28.34 12.31 76.98
C TYR A 331 -27.74 13.01 75.77
N ILE A 332 -28.03 14.31 75.57
CA ILE A 332 -27.56 15.09 74.41
C ILE A 332 -26.04 15.26 74.46
N GLN A 333 -25.46 15.53 75.63
CA GLN A 333 -24.01 15.68 75.79
C GLN A 333 -23.25 14.36 75.55
N ALA A 334 -23.87 13.21 75.81
CA ALA A 334 -23.28 11.90 75.52
C ALA A 334 -23.37 11.51 74.03
N HIS A 335 -24.33 12.07 73.28
CA HIS A 335 -24.63 11.68 71.89
C HIS A 335 -24.39 12.81 70.86
N SER A 336 -23.78 13.92 71.27
CA SER A 336 -23.42 15.04 70.38
C SER A 336 -22.24 15.84 70.95
N ASP A 337 -21.65 16.71 70.12
CA ASP A 337 -20.60 17.64 70.58
C ASP A 337 -21.13 18.83 71.41
N ALA A 338 -22.43 18.85 71.76
CA ALA A 338 -23.03 19.93 72.52
C ALA A 338 -22.54 19.95 73.98
N ARG A 339 -22.28 21.15 74.51
CA ARG A 339 -21.92 21.37 75.92
C ARG A 339 -22.97 22.24 76.59
N PHE A 340 -23.54 21.77 77.69
CA PHE A 340 -24.50 22.55 78.47
C PHE A 340 -23.77 23.45 79.47
N THR A 341 -24.23 24.69 79.56
CA THR A 341 -23.84 25.63 80.61
C THR A 341 -25.09 26.05 81.36
N HIS A 342 -24.95 26.37 82.63
CA HIS A 342 -26.08 26.74 83.48
C HIS A 342 -26.24 28.26 83.46
N GLY A 343 -27.40 28.73 83.02
CA GLY A 343 -27.82 30.12 83.11
C GLY A 343 -29.29 30.17 83.47
N ILE A 344 -29.72 31.25 84.12
CA ILE A 344 -31.13 31.48 84.45
C ILE A 344 -31.70 32.46 83.42
N CYS A 345 -32.80 32.10 82.76
CA CYS A 345 -33.41 33.00 81.78
C CYS A 345 -34.06 34.19 82.49
N PRO A 346 -34.26 35.33 81.80
CA PRO A 346 -34.86 36.51 82.42
C PRO A 346 -36.26 36.24 83.02
N GLY A 347 -37.09 35.42 82.36
CA GLY A 347 -38.40 35.04 82.89
C GLY A 347 -38.31 34.35 84.25
N CYS A 348 -37.52 33.27 84.33
CA CYS A 348 -37.33 32.53 85.57
C CYS A 348 -36.62 33.35 86.66
N ALA A 349 -35.67 34.20 86.28
CA ALA A 349 -34.98 35.06 87.23
C ALA A 349 -35.92 36.10 87.84
N LYS A 350 -36.84 36.66 87.04
CA LYS A 350 -37.85 37.61 87.52
C LYS A 350 -38.82 36.97 88.51
N GLU A 351 -39.17 35.71 88.26
CA GLU A 351 -40.07 34.94 89.11
C GLU A 351 -39.42 34.48 90.41
N LEU A 352 -38.22 33.90 90.34
CA LEU A 352 -37.52 33.31 91.49
C LEU A 352 -36.74 34.32 92.31
N TYR A 353 -36.26 35.39 91.67
CA TYR A 353 -35.41 36.40 92.28
C TYR A 353 -35.85 37.84 91.92
N PRO A 354 -37.13 38.20 92.16
CA PRO A 354 -37.68 39.50 91.76
C PRO A 354 -36.88 40.67 92.34
N ASP A 355 -36.37 40.55 93.56
CA ASP A 355 -35.69 41.63 94.29
C ASP A 355 -34.29 41.98 93.74
N ILE A 356 -33.67 41.06 92.99
CA ILE A 356 -32.36 41.25 92.37
C ILE A 356 -32.40 41.14 90.85
N TYR A 357 -33.58 40.94 90.27
CA TYR A 357 -33.78 40.78 88.83
C TYR A 357 -33.24 41.98 88.04
N ASP A 358 -33.59 43.19 88.47
CA ASP A 358 -33.14 44.41 87.83
C ASP A 358 -31.61 44.54 87.88
N LYS A 359 -30.95 44.10 88.96
CA LYS A 359 -29.48 44.10 89.05
C LYS A 359 -28.81 43.05 88.17
N LEU A 360 -29.43 41.88 88.00
CA LEU A 360 -28.88 40.77 87.21
C LEU A 360 -29.02 40.98 85.69
N PHE A 361 -30.05 41.69 85.24
CA PHE A 361 -30.34 41.86 83.80
C PHE A 361 -30.27 43.31 83.30
N GLN A 362 -30.07 44.32 84.17
CA GLN A 362 -29.71 45.68 83.75
C GLN A 362 -28.19 45.90 83.84
N SER A 363 -27.45 45.29 82.89
CA SER A 363 -26.16 45.85 82.45
C SER A 363 -25.79 45.34 81.06
N LYS A 364 -26.46 45.91 80.05
CA LYS A 364 -25.90 46.25 78.72
C LYS A 364 -26.94 47.03 77.89
N GLY A 365 -27.04 48.31 78.23
CA GLY A 365 -27.39 49.38 77.29
C GLY A 365 -26.19 50.31 77.20
N ALA A 366 -25.21 49.93 76.37
CA ALA A 366 -24.17 50.77 75.78
C ALA A 366 -23.54 49.97 74.62
#